data_AF-A0A3A4RMI2-F1
#
_entry.id   AF-A0A3A4RMI2-F1
#
_cell.length_a   1.000
_cell.length_b   1.000
_cell.length_c   1.000
_cell.angle_alpha   90.00
_cell.angle_beta   90.00
_cell.angle_gamma   90.00
#
_symmetry.space_group_name_H-M   'P 1'
#
loop_
_entity.id
_entity.type
_entity.pdbx_description
1 polymer ?
#
loop_
_entity_poly.entity_id
_entity_poly.type
_entity_poly.pdbx_seq_one_letter_code
_entity_poly.pdbx_strand_id
1 'polypeptide(L)' 'MAKAKPSLKLVAFDATRYLDDDEAIAEYMTAVLETDDPELLRLALSELACAKGMAQVAKDADLTVK' A
#
# COMPACT_ATOMS: atom_id res chain seq x y z
N MET A 1 2.12 -23.12 36.82
CA MET A 1 1.13 -22.34 36.04
C MET A 1 1.89 -21.41 35.09
N ALA A 2 2.20 -21.83 33.87
CA ALA A 2 2.87 -20.96 32.90
C ALA A 2 1.85 -19.96 32.34
N LYS A 3 2.09 -18.65 32.53
CA LYS A 3 1.21 -17.60 31.98
C LYS A 3 1.27 -17.66 30.45
N ALA A 4 0.12 -17.83 29.79
CA ALA A 4 0.00 -17.78 28.34
C ALA A 4 0.41 -16.38 27.83
N LYS A 5 1.27 -16.35 26.81
CA LYS A 5 1.77 -15.14 26.16
C LYS A 5 0.58 -14.39 25.54
N PRO A 6 0.42 -13.07 25.73
CA PRO A 6 -0.70 -12.35 25.15
C PRO A 6 -0.62 -12.47 23.63
N SER A 7 -1.70 -12.93 23.01
CA SER A 7 -1.84 -12.97 21.56
C SER A 7 -1.85 -11.54 21.02
N LEU A 8 -0.85 -11.21 20.21
CA LEU A 8 -0.76 -9.93 19.52
C LEU A 8 -1.92 -9.85 18.52
N LYS A 9 -2.73 -8.79 18.61
CA LYS A 9 -3.74 -8.48 17.59
C LYS A 9 -3.04 -7.77 16.43
N LEU A 10 -2.83 -8.50 15.34
CA LEU A 10 -2.26 -7.94 14.12
C LEU A 10 -3.37 -7.38 13.22
N VAL A 11 -3.06 -6.33 12.48
CA VAL A 11 -3.92 -5.78 11.43
C VAL A 11 -3.41 -6.25 10.07
N ALA A 12 -4.31 -6.34 9.08
CA ALA A 12 -3.92 -6.60 7.71
C ALA A 12 -3.04 -5.44 7.19
N PHE A 13 -1.98 -5.78 6.47
CA PHE A 13 -1.14 -4.81 5.79
C PHE A 13 -1.87 -4.26 4.56
N ASP A 14 -1.70 -2.97 4.31
CA ASP A 14 -2.33 -2.22 3.23
C ASP A 14 -1.27 -1.30 2.63
N ALA A 15 -0.73 -1.67 1.46
CA ALA A 15 0.36 -0.96 0.82
C ALA A 15 -0.07 0.45 0.37
N THR A 16 -1.34 0.63 0.01
CA THR A 16 -1.87 1.89 -0.57
C THR A 16 -1.67 3.10 0.33
N ARG A 17 -1.54 2.89 1.65
CA ARG A 17 -1.31 3.94 2.65
C ARG A 17 0.07 4.58 2.57
N TYR A 18 0.98 3.98 1.82
CA TYR A 18 2.37 4.39 1.69
C TYR A 18 2.75 4.72 0.23
N LEU A 19 1.77 4.73 -0.70
CA LEU A 19 1.98 5.03 -2.11
C LEU A 19 1.50 6.46 -2.43
N ASP A 20 2.01 7.44 -1.68
CA ASP A 20 1.61 8.85 -1.73
C ASP A 20 2.49 9.72 -2.63
N ASP A 21 3.71 9.27 -2.93
CA ASP A 21 4.62 9.93 -3.87
C ASP A 21 5.20 8.98 -4.93
N ASP A 22 5.76 9.57 -5.99
CA ASP A 22 6.30 8.83 -7.14
C ASP A 22 7.53 7.98 -6.78
N GLU A 23 8.32 8.36 -5.76
CA GLU A 23 9.51 7.63 -5.33
C GLU A 23 9.11 6.35 -4.57
N ALA A 24 8.17 6.47 -3.63
CA ALA A 24 7.60 5.33 -2.90
C ALA A 24 6.93 4.33 -3.86
N ILE A 25 6.21 4.82 -4.87
CA ILE A 25 5.63 3.99 -5.92
C ILE A 25 6.72 3.24 -6.71
N ALA A 26 7.80 3.93 -7.11
CA ALA A 26 8.87 3.33 -7.90
C ALA A 26 9.62 2.24 -7.11
N GLU A 27 9.93 2.49 -5.85
CA GLU A 27 10.58 1.51 -4.97
C GLU A 27 9.68 0.28 -4.76
N TYR A 28 8.39 0.50 -4.47
CA TYR A 28 7.43 -0.58 -4.29
C TYR A 28 7.28 -1.43 -5.56
N MET A 29 7.17 -0.81 -6.73
CA MET A 29 7.09 -1.52 -8.02
C MET A 29 8.37 -2.29 -8.33
N THR A 30 9.53 -1.74 -8.02
CA THR A 30 10.82 -2.43 -8.19
C THR A 30 10.86 -3.68 -7.33
N ALA A 31 10.53 -3.57 -6.04
CA ALA A 31 10.50 -4.70 -5.12
C ALA A 31 9.53 -5.80 -5.59
N VAL A 32 8.34 -5.42 -6.09
CA VAL A 32 7.36 -6.38 -6.62
C VAL A 32 7.90 -7.09 -7.87
N LEU A 33 8.53 -6.37 -8.79
CA LEU A 33 9.10 -6.96 -10.01
C LEU A 33 10.25 -7.93 -9.71
N GLU A 34 11.05 -7.68 -8.67
CA GLU A 34 12.13 -8.57 -8.24
C GLU A 34 11.63 -9.91 -7.70
N THR A 35 10.37 -9.99 -7.25
CA THR A 35 9.80 -11.26 -6.77
C THR A 35 9.49 -12.26 -7.88
N ASP A 36 9.40 -11.80 -9.13
CA ASP A 36 8.95 -12.57 -10.30
C ASP A 36 7.60 -13.28 -10.08
N ASP A 37 6.74 -12.71 -9.21
CA ASP A 37 5.39 -13.23 -8.91
C ASP A 37 4.32 -12.43 -9.69
N PRO A 38 3.67 -13.03 -10.70
CA PRO A 38 2.67 -12.36 -11.51
C PRO A 38 1.38 -12.01 -10.74
N GLU A 39 1.01 -12.78 -9.70
CA GLU A 39 -0.17 -12.45 -8.89
C GLU A 39 0.11 -11.26 -7.97
N LEU A 40 1.32 -11.20 -7.41
CA LEU A 40 1.76 -10.03 -6.64
C LEU A 40 1.82 -8.78 -7.51
N LEU A 41 2.36 -8.89 -8.73
CA LEU A 41 2.37 -7.78 -9.69
C LEU A 41 0.95 -7.30 -10.02
N ARG A 42 0.02 -8.22 -10.25
CA ARG A 42 -1.38 -7.86 -10.52
C ARG A 42 -2.04 -7.15 -9.34
N LEU A 43 -1.77 -7.60 -8.11
CA LEU A 43 -2.26 -6.96 -6.89
C LEU A 43 -1.69 -5.54 -6.75
N ALA A 44 -0.37 -5.41 -6.90
CA ALA A 44 0.34 -4.15 -6.76
C ALA A 44 -0.14 -3.09 -7.77
N LEU A 45 -0.44 -3.49 -9.00
CA LEU A 45 -1.06 -2.62 -10.01
C LEU A 45 -2.46 -2.13 -9.60
N SER A 46 -3.24 -2.99 -8.94
CA SER A 46 -4.56 -2.60 -8.42
C SER A 46 -4.44 -1.61 -7.25
N GLU A 47 -3.46 -1.82 -6.36
CA GLU A 47 -3.17 -0.92 -5.24
C GLU A 47 -2.72 0.45 -5.75
N LEU A 48 -1.85 0.49 -6.77
CA LEU A 48 -1.40 1.73 -7.40
C LEU A 48 -2.56 2.50 -8.07
N ALA A 49 -3.45 1.78 -8.77
CA ALA A 49 -4.64 2.39 -9.37
C ALA A 49 -5.56 3.02 -8.31
N CYS A 50 -5.73 2.35 -7.16
CA CYS A 50 -6.49 2.88 -6.03
C CYS A 50 -5.83 4.14 -5.45
N ALA A 51 -4.53 4.08 -5.15
CA ALA A 51 -3.77 5.20 -4.59
C ALA A 51 -3.86 6.45 -5.48
N LYS A 52 -3.66 6.30 -6.79
CA LYS A 52 -3.80 7.41 -7.76
C LYS A 52 -5.23 7.94 -7.84
N GLY A 53 -6.23 7.05 -7.82
CA GLY A 53 -7.63 7.45 -7.79
C GLY A 53 -8.00 8.26 -6.55
N MET A 54 -7.54 7.83 -5.37
CA MET A 54 -7.77 8.53 -4.11
C MET A 54 -7.06 9.89 -4.08
N ALA A 55 -5.83 9.98 -4.61
CA ALA A 55 -5.13 11.25 -4.77
C ALA A 55 -5.88 12.22 -5.68
N GLN A 56 -6.43 11.73 -6.79
CA GLN A 56 -7.25 12.54 -7.71
C GLN A 56 -8.56 13.00 -7.03
N VAL A 57 -9.24 12.11 -6.30
CA VAL A 57 -10.45 12.46 -5.54
C VAL A 57 -10.15 13.54 -4.48
N ALA A 58 -9.04 13.43 -3.76
CA ALA A 58 -8.63 14.44 -2.78
C ALA A 58 -8.38 15.80 -3.42
N LYS A 59 -7.74 15.82 -4.60
CA LYS A 59 -7.54 17.02 -5.40
C LYS A 59 -8.85 17.63 -5.89
N ASP A 60 -9.76 16.82 -6.41
CA ASP A 60 -11.06 17.28 -6.90
C ASP A 60 -11.97 17.80 -5.77
N ALA A 61 -11.80 17.25 -4.55
CA ALA A 61 -12.50 17.68 -3.35
C ALA A 61 -11.89 18.92 -2.66
N ASP A 62 -10.84 19.53 -3.24
CA ASP A 62 -10.07 20.64 -2.63
C ASP A 62 -9.48 20.27 -1.25
N LEU A 63 -9.26 18.97 -1.02
CA LEU A 63 -8.69 18.40 0.21
C LEU A 63 -7.17 18.19 0.11
N THR A 64 -6.51 18.67 -0.94
CA THR A 64 -5.06 18.58 -1.07
C THR A 64 -4.39 19.28 0.10
N VAL A 65 -3.69 18.49 0.92
CA VAL A 65 -2.82 18.97 2.00
C VAL A 65 -1.89 20.03 1.42
N LYS A 66 -1.95 21.22 2.03
CA LYS A 66 -1.02 22.31 1.80
C LYS A 66 0.27 22.07 2.59
#